data_AF-A0A7W2H3Z2-F1
#
_entry.id   AF-A0A7W2H3Z2-F1
#
_cell.length_a   1.000
_cell.length_b   1.000
_cell.length_c   1.000
_cell.angle_alpha   90.00
_cell.angle_beta   90.00
_cell.angle_gamma   90.00
#
_symmetry.space_group_name_H-M   'P 1'
#
loop_
_entity.id
_entity.type
_entity.pdbx_description
1 polymer ?
#
loop_
_entity_poly.entity_id
_entity_poly.type
_entity_poly.pdbx_seq_one_letter_code
_entity_poly.pdbx_strand_id
1 'polypeptide(L)'
;MAVLVVQSHPSMNSFNEAILERVISSLKKTGSNPSLVRLGKEKQLRNIVDQRPDTLIFVYPTWWGGYPASLLEWINEVLLPQKSLFQDVQEILSITTHGSSKLVNFLQGEWGRAYTKRNIGAVCHPDVKIKWVSLYKIDRCTHTEIEDFLGKVSSELT
;
A
#
# COMPACT_ATOMS: atom_id res chain seq x y z
N MET A 1 3.93 -8.29 -16.05
CA MET A 1 4.08 -8.08 -14.60
C MET A 1 2.70 -8.00 -13.99
N ALA A 2 2.31 -8.99 -13.20
CA ALA A 2 1.04 -9.01 -12.49
C ALA A 2 1.16 -8.13 -11.24
N VAL A 3 0.31 -7.10 -11.15
CA VAL A 3 0.34 -6.15 -10.04
C VAL A 3 -0.92 -6.29 -9.22
N LEU A 4 -0.78 -6.50 -7.92
CA LEU A 4 -1.88 -6.48 -6.96
C LEU A 4 -1.83 -5.19 -6.14
N VAL A 5 -2.88 -4.38 -6.26
CA VAL A 5 -3.07 -3.17 -5.46
C VAL A 5 -4.07 -3.45 -4.35
N VAL A 6 -3.67 -3.23 -3.11
CA VAL A 6 -4.51 -3.39 -1.92
C VAL A 6 -4.70 -2.02 -1.28
N GLN A 7 -5.92 -1.49 -1.37
CA GLN A 7 -6.28 -0.20 -0.78
C GLN A 7 -7.10 -0.42 0.50
N SER A 8 -6.78 0.31 1.56
CA SER A 8 -7.52 0.26 2.83
C SER A 8 -7.93 1.66 3.29
N HIS A 9 -9.17 2.03 3.01
CA HIS A 9 -9.77 3.28 3.49
C HIS A 9 -11.31 3.22 3.43
N PRO A 10 -12.04 3.69 4.46
CA PRO A 10 -13.50 3.60 4.48
C PRO A 10 -14.21 4.58 3.55
N SER A 11 -13.70 5.81 3.43
CA SER A 11 -14.32 6.84 2.59
C SER A 11 -13.90 6.73 1.12
N MET A 12 -14.88 6.85 0.23
CA MET A 12 -14.69 7.06 -1.22
C MET A 12 -14.22 8.48 -1.56
N ASN A 13 -14.51 9.47 -0.69
CA ASN A 13 -14.07 10.84 -0.86
C ASN A 13 -12.94 11.10 0.13
N SER A 14 -11.71 10.73 -0.24
CA SER A 14 -10.53 10.86 0.62
C SER A 14 -9.27 11.06 -0.20
N PHE A 15 -8.23 11.62 0.42
CA PHE A 15 -6.93 11.71 -0.24
C PHE A 15 -6.34 10.33 -0.55
N ASN A 16 -6.65 9.31 0.26
CA ASN A 16 -6.25 7.93 -0.03
C ASN A 16 -6.89 7.40 -1.33
N GLU A 17 -8.12 7.82 -1.63
CA GLU A 17 -8.75 7.52 -2.93
C GLU A 17 -8.01 8.20 -4.08
N ALA A 18 -7.63 9.48 -3.94
CA ALA A 18 -6.87 10.19 -4.96
C ALA A 18 -5.49 9.55 -5.21
N ILE A 19 -4.82 9.05 -4.17
CA ILE A 19 -3.59 8.27 -4.30
C ILE A 19 -3.86 6.98 -5.09
N LEU A 20 -4.93 6.25 -4.77
CA LEU A 20 -5.29 5.03 -5.50
C LEU A 20 -5.55 5.33 -6.99
N GLU A 21 -6.31 6.38 -7.31
CA GLU A 21 -6.55 6.80 -8.69
C GLU A 21 -5.24 7.11 -9.42
N ARG A 22 -4.29 7.78 -8.74
CA ARG A 22 -2.97 8.04 -9.29
C ARG A 22 -2.19 6.74 -9.54
N VAL A 23 -2.21 5.80 -8.60
CA VAL A 23 -1.56 4.49 -8.75
C VAL A 23 -2.12 3.73 -9.96
N ILE A 24 -3.45 3.59 -10.04
CA ILE A 24 -4.11 2.86 -11.12
C ILE A 24 -3.87 3.53 -12.48
N SER A 25 -3.94 4.85 -12.54
CA SER A 25 -3.69 5.58 -13.79
C SER A 25 -2.24 5.45 -14.27
N SER A 26 -1.26 5.49 -13.37
CA SER A 26 0.15 5.27 -13.70
C SER A 26 0.42 3.83 -14.18
N LEU A 27 -0.13 2.83 -13.50
CA LEU A 27 0.01 1.43 -13.91
C LEU A 27 -0.62 1.14 -15.27
N LYS A 28 -1.77 1.75 -15.57
CA LYS A 28 -2.40 1.63 -16.91
C LYS A 28 -1.55 2.26 -18.00
N LYS A 29 -0.86 3.38 -17.71
CA LYS A 29 0.05 4.04 -18.67
C LYS A 29 1.27 3.17 -18.99
N THR A 30 1.74 2.34 -18.06
CA THR A 30 2.83 1.38 -18.31
C THR A 30 2.36 0.08 -18.97
N GLY A 31 1.06 -0.03 -19.29
CA GLY A 31 0.47 -1.22 -19.93
C GLY A 31 0.16 -2.36 -18.95
N SER A 32 0.28 -2.13 -17.64
CA SER A 32 -0.07 -3.13 -16.63
C SER A 32 -1.57 -3.12 -16.35
N ASN A 33 -2.17 -4.30 -16.17
CA ASN A 33 -3.57 -4.43 -15.73
C ASN A 33 -3.62 -4.87 -14.25
N PRO A 34 -3.72 -3.94 -13.29
CA PRO A 34 -3.64 -4.29 -11.88
C PRO A 34 -4.94 -4.93 -11.36
N SER A 35 -4.79 -5.98 -10.56
CA SER A 35 -5.86 -6.48 -9.68
C SER A 35 -6.02 -5.51 -8.51
N LEU A 36 -7.26 -5.20 -8.12
CA LEU A 36 -7.55 -4.25 -7.04
C LEU A 36 -8.39 -4.91 -5.94
N VAL A 37 -7.86 -4.88 -4.72
CA VAL A 37 -8.56 -5.25 -3.49
C VAL A 37 -8.84 -3.98 -2.68
N ARG A 38 -10.08 -3.84 -2.20
CA ARG A 38 -10.54 -2.66 -1.45
C ARG A 38 -11.05 -3.07 -0.08
N LEU A 39 -10.45 -2.50 0.95
CA LEU A 39 -10.68 -2.88 2.35
C LEU A 39 -11.29 -1.71 3.13
N GLY A 40 -12.13 -2.02 4.12
CA GLY A 40 -12.79 -1.05 4.99
C GLY A 40 -14.04 -0.38 4.40
N LYS A 41 -14.53 -0.84 3.23
CA LYS A 41 -15.77 -0.36 2.60
C LYS A 41 -16.89 -1.35 2.89
N GLU A 42 -18.07 -0.86 3.28
CA GLU A 42 -19.23 -1.66 3.73
C GLU A 42 -19.69 -2.77 2.76
N LYS A 43 -19.23 -2.78 1.50
CA LYS A 43 -19.81 -3.62 0.44
C LYS A 43 -18.84 -4.30 -0.55
N GLN A 44 -17.56 -4.49 -0.25
CA GLN A 44 -16.69 -5.22 -1.18
C GLN A 44 -15.92 -6.40 -0.57
N LEU A 45 -16.61 -7.53 -0.56
CA LEU A 45 -16.04 -8.87 -0.70
C LEU A 45 -15.55 -9.06 -2.14
N ARG A 46 -14.31 -8.65 -2.43
CA ARG A 46 -13.52 -9.29 -3.50
C ARG A 46 -12.15 -9.62 -2.92
N ASN A 47 -12.16 -10.61 -2.03
CA ASN A 47 -10.98 -11.20 -1.41
C ASN A 47 -10.25 -12.19 -2.35
N ILE A 48 -10.55 -12.18 -3.64
CA ILE A 48 -10.05 -13.20 -4.56
C ILE A 48 -8.80 -12.66 -5.24
N VAL A 49 -7.67 -13.21 -4.83
CA VAL A 49 -6.41 -13.07 -5.55
C VAL A 49 -6.41 -14.17 -6.61
N ASP A 50 -6.90 -13.83 -7.81
CA ASP A 50 -7.09 -14.80 -8.91
C ASP A 50 -5.77 -15.19 -9.60
N GLN A 51 -4.71 -14.41 -9.39
CA GLN A 51 -3.41 -14.59 -10.03
C GLN A 51 -2.28 -14.29 -9.04
N ARG A 52 -1.15 -14.98 -9.20
CA ARG A 52 0.07 -14.70 -8.44
C ARG A 52 0.64 -13.34 -8.86
N PRO A 53 0.79 -12.38 -7.93
CA PRO A 53 1.38 -11.09 -8.26
C PRO A 53 2.91 -11.15 -8.26
N ASP A 54 3.53 -10.41 -9.18
CA ASP A 54 4.97 -10.09 -9.16
C ASP A 54 5.24 -8.87 -8.26
N THR A 55 4.26 -7.96 -8.17
CA THR A 55 4.34 -6.71 -7.41
C THR A 55 3.13 -6.52 -6.51
N LEU A 56 3.37 -6.18 -5.25
CA LEU A 56 2.35 -5.87 -4.26
C LEU A 56 2.40 -4.39 -3.88
N ILE A 57 1.30 -3.68 -4.08
CA ILE A 57 1.20 -2.25 -3.76
C ILE A 57 0.15 -2.06 -2.67
N PHE A 58 0.55 -1.44 -1.56
CA PHE A 58 -0.35 -1.09 -0.47
C PHE A 58 -0.64 0.41 -0.49
N VAL A 59 -1.91 0.79 -0.40
CA VAL A 59 -2.36 2.19 -0.31
C VAL A 59 -3.25 2.34 0.92
N TYR A 60 -2.78 3.04 1.95
CA TYR A 60 -3.51 3.13 3.23
C TYR A 60 -3.06 4.35 4.06
N PRO A 61 -3.93 4.94 4.89
CA PRO A 61 -3.49 5.90 5.91
C PRO A 61 -2.80 5.16 7.06
N THR A 62 -1.77 5.76 7.66
CA THR A 62 -1.18 5.21 8.88
C THR A 62 -2.05 5.57 10.07
N TRP A 63 -2.58 4.56 10.76
CA TRP A 63 -3.38 4.71 11.98
C TRP A 63 -2.66 4.04 13.14
N TRP A 64 -2.56 4.76 14.27
CA TRP A 64 -1.87 4.28 15.48
C TRP A 64 -0.43 3.78 15.22
N GLY A 65 0.28 4.40 14.28
CA GLY A 65 1.67 4.06 13.92
C GLY A 65 1.83 2.87 12.97
N GLY A 66 0.72 2.30 12.49
CA GLY A 66 0.75 1.14 11.60
C GLY A 66 -0.39 1.10 10.58
N TYR A 67 -0.69 -0.13 10.16
CA TYR A 67 -1.77 -0.41 9.22
C TYR A 67 -3.15 -0.20 9.86
N PRO A 68 -4.15 0.23 9.06
CA PRO A 68 -5.55 0.15 9.47
C PRO A 68 -5.96 -1.29 9.81
N ALA A 69 -6.92 -1.44 10.71
CA ALA A 69 -7.41 -2.75 11.15
C ALA A 69 -7.85 -3.65 9.98
N SER A 70 -8.55 -3.08 8.99
CA SER A 70 -9.00 -3.82 7.80
C SER A 70 -7.86 -4.36 6.94
N LEU A 71 -6.72 -3.65 6.89
CA LEU A 71 -5.54 -4.14 6.18
C LEU A 71 -4.85 -5.27 6.97
N LEU A 72 -4.77 -5.15 8.30
CA LEU A 72 -4.22 -6.20 9.15
C LEU A 72 -5.07 -7.48 9.10
N GLU A 73 -6.38 -7.34 9.15
CA GLU A 73 -7.32 -8.46 8.97
C GLU A 73 -7.08 -9.16 7.64
N TRP A 74 -7.04 -8.42 6.52
CA TRP A 74 -6.77 -9.03 5.21
C TRP A 74 -5.40 -9.71 5.14
N ILE A 75 -4.36 -9.13 5.76
CA ILE A 75 -3.04 -9.77 5.81
C ILE A 75 -3.11 -11.10 6.57
N ASN A 76 -3.80 -11.14 7.71
CA ASN A 76 -3.85 -12.32 8.57
C ASN A 76 -4.79 -13.40 8.04
N GLU A 77 -5.89 -13.03 7.38
CA GLU A 77 -6.92 -13.95 6.92
C GLU A 77 -6.75 -14.37 5.45
N VAL A 78 -6.06 -13.55 4.64
CA VAL A 78 -5.90 -13.80 3.19
C VAL A 78 -4.44 -14.00 2.83
N LEU A 79 -3.57 -13.01 3.08
CA LEU A 79 -2.20 -13.03 2.58
C LEU A 79 -1.35 -14.14 3.24
N LEU A 80 -1.28 -14.17 4.57
CA LEU A 80 -0.43 -15.11 5.29
C LEU A 80 -0.90 -16.57 5.16
N PRO A 81 -2.21 -16.89 5.24
CA PRO A 81 -2.70 -18.25 5.01
C PRO A 81 -2.43 -18.73 3.57
N GLN A 82 -2.45 -17.83 2.59
CA GLN A 82 -2.22 -18.12 1.18
C GLN A 82 -0.80 -17.73 0.72
N LYS A 83 0.19 -17.81 1.61
CA LYS A 83 1.59 -17.41 1.33
C LYS A 83 2.19 -17.95 0.02
N SER A 84 1.79 -19.14 -0.42
CA SER A 84 2.25 -19.74 -1.69
C SER A 84 1.82 -18.95 -2.93
N LEU A 85 0.79 -18.11 -2.85
CA LEU A 85 0.41 -17.18 -3.91
C LEU A 85 1.33 -15.96 -4.00
N PHE A 86 2.03 -15.63 -2.92
CA PHE A 86 2.85 -14.42 -2.79
C PHE A 86 4.35 -14.69 -2.84
N GLN A 87 4.78 -15.95 -2.88
CA GLN A 87 6.19 -16.36 -2.92
C GLN A 87 6.97 -15.79 -4.12
N ASP A 88 6.28 -15.47 -5.21
CA ASP A 88 6.88 -14.97 -6.46
C ASP A 88 6.92 -13.42 -6.48
N VAL A 89 6.40 -12.74 -5.45
CA VAL A 89 6.43 -11.29 -5.34
C VAL A 89 7.87 -10.80 -5.17
N GLN A 90 8.34 -10.02 -6.13
CA GLN A 90 9.70 -9.46 -6.17
C GLN A 90 9.75 -8.01 -5.69
N GLU A 91 8.60 -7.31 -5.63
CA GLU A 91 8.53 -5.94 -5.16
C GLU A 91 7.30 -5.68 -4.29
N ILE A 92 7.50 -5.02 -3.15
CA ILE A 92 6.46 -4.48 -2.29
C ILE A 92 6.62 -2.96 -2.25
N LEU A 93 5.59 -2.23 -2.66
CA LEU A 93 5.52 -0.77 -2.55
C LEU A 93 4.44 -0.37 -1.56
N SER A 94 4.84 0.21 -0.43
CA SER A 94 3.89 0.79 0.53
C SER A 94 3.77 2.29 0.34
N ILE A 95 2.56 2.76 0.07
CA ILE A 95 2.20 4.17 -0.07
C ILE A 95 1.28 4.54 1.09
N THR A 96 1.74 5.44 1.96
CA THR A 96 0.98 5.80 3.16
C THR A 96 1.01 7.28 3.51
N THR A 97 0.06 7.70 4.33
CA THR A 97 -0.06 9.08 4.80
C THR A 97 -0.09 9.09 6.33
N HIS A 98 0.60 10.06 6.93
CA HIS A 98 0.70 10.22 8.37
C HIS A 98 0.18 11.61 8.76
N GLY A 99 -0.60 11.69 9.83
CA GLY A 99 -0.87 12.97 10.51
C GLY A 99 0.35 13.45 11.31
N SER A 100 1.18 12.52 11.81
CA SER A 100 2.40 12.83 12.55
C SER A 100 3.58 13.22 11.64
N SER A 101 4.65 13.75 12.25
CA SER A 101 5.91 14.01 11.56
C SER A 101 6.74 12.74 11.41
N LYS A 102 7.69 12.75 10.46
CA LYS A 102 8.65 11.65 10.27
C LYS A 102 9.45 11.34 11.54
N LEU A 103 9.80 12.37 12.33
CA LEU A 103 10.53 12.17 13.59
C LEU A 103 9.71 11.38 14.62
N VAL A 104 8.42 11.69 14.75
CA VAL A 104 7.54 10.95 15.67
C VAL A 104 7.39 9.50 15.21
N ASN A 105 7.15 9.27 13.92
CA ASN A 105 7.07 7.93 13.36
C ASN A 105 8.36 7.11 13.57
N PHE A 106 9.52 7.77 13.44
CA PHE A 106 10.82 7.16 13.71
C PHE A 106 10.99 6.77 15.19
N LEU A 107 10.63 7.66 16.13
CA LEU A 107 10.68 7.35 17.57
C LEU A 107 9.72 6.22 17.98
N GLN A 108 8.63 6.03 17.23
CA GLN A 108 7.71 4.89 17.39
C GLN A 108 8.23 3.59 16.75
N GLY A 109 9.44 3.62 16.16
CA GLY A 109 10.10 2.44 15.58
C GLY A 109 9.64 2.10 14.17
N GLU A 110 8.91 2.99 13.49
CA GLU A 110 8.38 2.81 12.14
C GLU A 110 7.68 1.44 11.96
N TRP A 111 6.77 1.10 12.89
CA TRP A 111 6.19 -0.24 13.01
C TRP A 111 5.66 -0.78 11.68
N GLY A 112 4.97 0.03 10.87
CA GLY A 112 4.51 -0.36 9.54
C GLY A 112 5.64 -0.89 8.65
N ARG A 113 6.77 -0.18 8.56
CA ARG A 113 7.95 -0.59 7.77
C ARG A 113 8.55 -1.88 8.30
N ALA A 114 8.70 -1.97 9.62
CA ALA A 114 9.23 -3.16 10.27
C ALA A 114 8.33 -4.38 10.05
N TYR A 115 7.01 -4.21 10.16
CA TYR A 115 6.01 -5.25 9.96
C TYR A 115 6.01 -5.73 8.51
N THR A 116 6.00 -4.83 7.52
CA THR A 116 6.10 -5.19 6.10
C THR A 116 7.32 -6.04 5.85
N LYS A 117 8.49 -5.61 6.34
CA LYS A 117 9.75 -6.33 6.12
C LYS A 117 9.75 -7.71 6.77
N ARG A 118 9.31 -7.81 8.02
CA ARG A 118 9.44 -9.03 8.82
C ARG A 118 8.37 -10.07 8.55
N ASN A 119 7.13 -9.66 8.25
CA ASN A 119 6.01 -10.58 8.11
C ASN A 119 5.62 -10.79 6.64
N ILE A 120 5.50 -9.70 5.86
CA ILE A 120 5.08 -9.79 4.46
C ILE A 120 6.27 -10.16 3.58
N GLY A 121 7.40 -9.47 3.72
CA GLY A 121 8.62 -9.77 2.95
C GLY A 121 9.13 -11.20 3.19
N ALA A 122 8.93 -11.75 4.38
CA ALA A 122 9.36 -13.12 4.72
C ALA A 122 8.58 -14.23 3.98
N VAL A 123 7.40 -13.92 3.43
CA VAL A 123 6.61 -14.88 2.62
C VAL A 123 6.71 -14.63 1.12
N CYS A 124 7.43 -13.59 0.71
CA CYS A 124 7.67 -13.22 -0.69
C CYS A 124 8.97 -13.82 -1.22
N HIS A 125 9.40 -13.39 -2.41
CA HIS A 125 10.67 -13.81 -2.99
C HIS A 125 11.83 -13.44 -2.04
N PRO A 126 12.89 -14.26 -1.89
CA PRO A 126 14.00 -13.98 -0.98
C PRO A 126 14.66 -12.61 -1.19
N ASP A 127 14.72 -12.16 -2.45
CA ASP A 127 15.28 -10.86 -2.86
C ASP A 127 14.23 -9.75 -3.02
N VAL A 128 13.07 -9.88 -2.36
CA VAL A 128 11.98 -8.91 -2.48
C VAL A 128 12.44 -7.50 -2.13
N LYS A 129 12.23 -6.56 -3.06
CA LYS A 129 12.52 -5.14 -2.88
C LYS A 129 11.36 -4.48 -2.14
N ILE A 130 11.66 -3.81 -1.04
CA ILE A 130 10.65 -3.09 -0.25
C ILE A 130 10.85 -1.60 -0.43
N LYS A 131 9.91 -0.96 -1.14
CA LYS A 131 9.83 0.48 -1.34
C LYS A 131 8.80 1.10 -0.40
N TRP A 132 9.08 2.31 0.06
CA TRP A 132 8.24 3.00 1.03
C TRP A 132 8.11 4.49 0.73
N VAL A 133 6.87 4.93 0.49
CA VAL A 133 6.52 6.28 0.12
C VAL A 133 5.52 6.82 1.14
N SER A 134 5.91 7.86 1.87
CA SER A 134 5.07 8.46 2.93
C SER A 134 4.91 9.95 2.74
N LEU A 135 3.67 10.43 2.90
CA LEU A 135 3.37 11.84 3.17
C LEU A 135 3.22 12.01 4.68
N TYR A 136 3.85 13.04 5.25
CA TYR A 136 3.78 13.34 6.68
C TYR A 136 3.07 14.67 6.91
N LYS A 137 2.44 14.84 8.08
CA LYS A 137 1.66 16.02 8.46
C LYS A 137 0.58 16.38 7.42
N ILE A 138 -0.14 15.36 6.93
CA ILE A 138 -1.14 15.52 5.87
C ILE A 138 -2.15 16.65 6.13
N ASP A 139 -2.56 16.86 7.38
CA ASP A 139 -3.51 17.91 7.78
C ASP A 139 -2.99 19.34 7.60
N ARG A 140 -1.69 19.50 7.32
CA ARG A 140 -0.99 20.78 7.16
C ARG A 140 -0.29 20.92 5.81
N CYS A 141 -0.46 19.95 4.92
CA CYS A 141 0.15 20.00 3.60
C CYS A 141 -0.52 21.05 2.72
N THR A 142 0.31 21.77 1.97
CA THR A 142 -0.10 22.64 0.88
C THR A 142 -0.51 21.81 -0.35
N HIS A 143 -1.23 22.43 -1.27
CA HIS A 143 -1.60 21.78 -2.53
C HIS A 143 -0.36 21.35 -3.35
N THR A 144 0.70 22.17 -3.36
CA THR A 144 1.96 21.84 -4.04
C THR A 144 2.63 20.61 -3.44
N GLU A 145 2.72 20.51 -2.11
CA GLU A 145 3.30 19.32 -1.45
C GLU A 145 2.49 18.04 -1.73
N ILE A 146 1.17 18.17 -1.84
CA ILE A 146 0.28 17.08 -2.25
C ILE A 146 0.59 16.64 -3.69
N GLU A 147 0.70 17.56 -4.63
CA GLU A 147 1.02 17.23 -6.03
C GLU A 147 2.43 16.66 -6.18
N ASP A 148 3.42 17.20 -5.46
CA ASP A 148 4.79 16.65 -5.44
C ASP A 148 4.80 15.21 -4.93
N PHE A 149 4.01 14.93 -3.88
CA PHE A 149 3.85 13.57 -3.37
C PHE A 149 3.20 12.64 -4.40
N LEU A 150 2.14 13.08 -5.10
CA LEU A 150 1.52 12.30 -6.17
C LEU A 150 2.46 12.10 -7.37
N GLY A 151 3.32 13.08 -7.65
CA GLY A 151 4.41 12.97 -8.62
C GLY A 151 5.41 11.88 -8.23
N LYS A 152 5.84 11.88 -6.97
CA LYS A 152 6.71 10.83 -6.41
C LYS A 152 6.06 9.44 -6.46
N VAL A 153 4.77 9.32 -6.13
CA VAL A 153 4.04 8.05 -6.27
C VAL A 153 4.09 7.56 -7.71
N SER A 154 3.96 8.47 -8.68
CA SER A 154 3.98 8.10 -10.11
C SER A 154 5.36 7.63 -10.56
N SER A 155 6.43 8.27 -10.09
CA SER A 155 7.81 7.89 -10.46
C SER A 155 8.23 6.52 -9.94
N GLU A 156 7.63 6.04 -8.85
CA GLU A 156 7.93 4.70 -8.30
C GLU A 156 7.24 3.56 -9.05
N LEU A 157 6.25 3.90 -9.90
CA LEU A 157 5.41 2.98 -10.69
C LEU A 157 5.77 2.94 -12.17
N THR A 158 6.74 3.75 -12.60
CA THR A 158 7.23 3.83 -13.99
C THR A 158 8.51 3.02 -14.10
#